data_AF-A0A429ST22-F1
#
_entry.id   AF-A0A429ST22-F1
#
_cell.length_a   1.000
_cell.length_b   1.000
_cell.length_c   1.000
_cell.angle_alpha   90.00
_cell.angle_beta   90.00
_cell.angle_gamma   90.00
#
_symmetry.space_group_name_H-M   'P 1'
#
loop_
_entity.id
_entity.type
_entity.pdbx_description
1 polymer ?
#
loop_
_entity_poly.entity_id
_entity_poly.type
_entity_poly.pdbx_seq_one_letter_code
_entity_poly.pdbx_strand_id
1 'polypeptide(L)'
;MANNTIRVRMVRGADDADVAALKAWLQREHRLEQLRNGEHLDIREQPSAPDPDSSPMGAAMDIVLVLVGAAAPKLFEEVYEQVKSGVRAWRENRRAVERGEPPEVEVTRENDGR
;
A
#
# COMPACT_ATOMS: atom_id res chain seq x y z
N MET A 1 -18.69 11.52 1.50
CA MET A 1 -18.18 10.40 0.69
C MET A 1 -17.14 9.70 1.54
N ALA A 2 -17.14 8.38 1.61
CA ALA A 2 -16.32 7.65 2.57
C ALA A 2 -14.96 7.33 1.95
N ASN A 3 -13.89 7.81 2.57
CA ASN A 3 -12.51 7.45 2.26
C ASN A 3 -12.33 6.02 2.76
N ASN A 4 -12.50 5.04 1.88
CA ASN A 4 -12.32 3.63 2.21
C ASN A 4 -11.12 3.03 1.48
N THR A 5 -10.35 3.84 0.78
CA THR A 5 -9.24 3.40 -0.05
C THR A 5 -7.93 4.00 0.43
N ILE A 6 -6.93 3.14 0.60
CA ILE A 6 -5.56 3.51 0.92
C ILE A 6 -4.70 3.08 -0.26
N ARG A 7 -3.98 4.03 -0.83
CA ARG A 7 -3.07 3.78 -1.95
C ARG A 7 -1.63 3.80 -1.44
N VAL A 8 -0.85 2.82 -1.86
CA VAL A 8 0.57 2.71 -1.58
C VAL A 8 1.29 2.75 -2.93
N ARG A 9 2.03 3.83 -3.17
CA ARG A 9 2.72 4.11 -4.42
C ARG A 9 4.22 4.00 -4.23
N MET A 10 4.90 3.37 -5.18
CA MET A 10 6.36 3.37 -5.23
C MET A 10 6.85 4.49 -6.16
N VAL A 11 7.36 5.57 -5.57
CA VAL A 11 7.67 6.81 -6.30
C VAL A 11 9.06 6.81 -6.93
N ARG A 12 10.02 6.05 -6.36
CA ARG A 12 11.38 5.98 -6.89
C ARG A 12 12.09 4.69 -6.51
N GLY A 13 12.86 4.17 -7.46
CA GLY A 13 13.84 3.10 -7.22
C GLY A 13 13.21 1.74 -6.96
N ALA A 14 11.94 1.57 -7.34
CA ALA A 14 11.23 0.31 -7.27
C ALA A 14 11.06 -0.32 -8.65
N ASP A 15 11.05 -1.64 -8.67
CA ASP A 15 10.53 -2.43 -9.78
C ASP A 15 9.21 -3.16 -9.40
N ASP A 16 8.63 -3.90 -10.34
CA ASP A 16 7.38 -4.63 -10.10
C ASP A 16 7.57 -5.78 -9.08
N ALA A 17 8.79 -6.31 -8.92
CA ALA A 17 9.07 -7.33 -7.91
C ALA A 17 9.00 -6.72 -6.50
N ASP A 18 9.41 -5.46 -6.35
CA ASP A 18 9.29 -4.71 -5.10
C ASP A 18 7.83 -4.49 -4.73
N VAL A 19 6.99 -4.15 -5.70
CA VAL A 19 5.53 -4.03 -5.51
C VAL A 19 4.96 -5.34 -5.01
N ALA A 20 5.27 -6.46 -5.67
CA ALA A 20 4.81 -7.78 -5.27
C ALA A 20 5.31 -8.15 -3.86
N ALA A 21 6.57 -7.85 -3.53
CA ALA A 21 7.16 -8.12 -2.23
C ALA A 21 6.48 -7.29 -1.11
N LEU A 22 6.26 -6.00 -1.34
CA LEU A 22 5.58 -5.12 -0.37
C LEU A 22 4.12 -5.55 -0.17
N LYS A 23 3.40 -5.90 -1.25
CA LYS A 23 2.05 -6.44 -1.12
C LYS A 23 2.03 -7.71 -0.29
N ALA A 24 2.94 -8.63 -0.57
CA ALA A 24 3.02 -9.90 0.15
C ALA A 24 3.43 -9.70 1.63
N TRP A 25 4.19 -8.65 1.94
CA TRP A 25 4.45 -8.21 3.31
C TRP A 25 3.16 -7.72 3.98
N LEU A 26 2.48 -6.75 3.38
CA LEU A 26 1.24 -6.18 3.93
C LEU A 26 0.13 -7.23 4.10
N GLN A 27 0.05 -8.20 3.22
CA GLN A 27 -0.91 -9.30 3.33
C GLN A 27 -0.68 -10.23 4.53
N ARG A 28 0.56 -10.26 5.06
CA ARG A 28 0.98 -11.06 6.23
C ARG A 28 1.04 -10.25 7.52
N GLU A 29 0.86 -8.94 7.46
CA GLU A 29 0.71 -8.11 8.66
C GLU A 29 -0.51 -8.61 9.44
N HIS A 30 -0.30 -9.07 10.67
CA HIS A 30 -1.29 -9.81 11.46
C HIS A 30 -2.67 -9.16 11.48
N ARG A 31 -2.70 -7.83 11.61
CA ARG A 31 -3.96 -7.06 11.61
C ARG A 31 -4.62 -6.99 10.25
N LEU A 32 -3.85 -6.75 9.19
CA LEU A 32 -4.38 -6.67 7.83
C LEU A 32 -4.85 -8.05 7.35
N GLU A 33 -4.12 -9.10 7.73
CA GLU A 33 -4.51 -10.49 7.50
C GLU A 33 -5.86 -10.82 8.15
N GLN A 34 -6.07 -10.46 9.42
CA GLN A 34 -7.36 -10.66 10.10
C GLN A 34 -8.52 -9.97 9.36
N LEU A 35 -8.33 -8.72 8.92
CA LEU A 35 -9.36 -7.97 8.21
C LEU A 35 -9.64 -8.56 6.82
N ARG A 36 -8.61 -9.06 6.12
CA ARG A 36 -8.77 -9.76 4.84
C ARG A 36 -9.54 -11.07 5.02
N ASN A 37 -9.19 -11.86 6.03
CA ASN A 37 -9.85 -13.13 6.32
C ASN A 37 -11.31 -12.93 6.75
N GLY A 38 -11.63 -11.78 7.36
CA GLY A 38 -13.00 -11.36 7.68
C GLY A 38 -13.73 -10.63 6.55
N GLU A 39 -13.19 -10.60 5.33
CA GLU A 39 -13.79 -9.93 4.15
C GLU A 39 -14.04 -8.42 4.35
N HIS A 40 -13.30 -7.78 5.25
CA HIS A 40 -13.36 -6.34 5.54
C HIS A 40 -12.29 -5.52 4.82
N LEU A 41 -11.32 -6.19 4.19
CA LEU A 41 -10.20 -5.57 3.51
C LEU A 41 -9.85 -6.35 2.25
N ASP A 42 -9.78 -5.66 1.12
CA ASP A 42 -9.22 -6.17 -0.13
C ASP A 42 -7.87 -5.48 -0.40
N ILE A 43 -6.85 -6.25 -0.80
CA ILE A 43 -5.52 -5.73 -1.15
C ILE A 43 -5.16 -6.22 -2.54
N ARG A 44 -5.08 -5.30 -3.50
CA ARG A 44 -4.82 -5.60 -4.91
C ARG A 44 -3.75 -4.67 -5.49
N GLU A 45 -3.18 -5.07 -6.62
CA GLU A 45 -2.35 -4.19 -7.43
C GLU A 45 -3.24 -3.49 -8.47
N GLN A 46 -2.97 -2.23 -8.76
CA GLN A 46 -3.64 -1.47 -9.82
C GLN A 46 -2.60 -0.71 -10.63
N PRO A 47 -2.82 -0.49 -11.94
CA PRO A 47 -1.95 0.38 -12.72
C PRO A 47 -1.81 1.76 -12.06
N SER A 48 -0.58 2.23 -11.96
CA SER A 48 -0.29 3.57 -11.43
C SER A 48 -0.97 4.62 -12.31
N ALA A 49 -1.72 5.53 -11.70
CA ALA A 49 -2.27 6.67 -12.43
C ALA A 49 -1.11 7.53 -12.96
N PRO A 50 -1.16 7.96 -14.23
CA PRO A 50 -0.11 8.80 -14.81
C PRO A 50 -0.04 10.10 -14.03
N ASP A 51 1.07 10.32 -13.36
CA ASP A 51 1.34 11.53 -12.59
C ASP A 51 2.35 12.37 -13.38
N PRO A 52 1.97 13.59 -13.82
CA PRO A 52 2.82 14.44 -14.65
C PRO A 52 4.12 14.87 -13.96
N ASP A 53 4.18 14.78 -12.63
CA ASP A 53 5.38 15.10 -11.83
C ASP A 53 6.19 13.84 -11.43
N SER A 54 5.66 12.64 -11.69
CA SER A 54 6.38 11.39 -11.43
C SER A 54 7.37 11.08 -12.56
N SER A 55 8.65 10.91 -12.22
CA SER A 55 9.64 10.45 -13.20
C SER A 55 9.27 9.05 -13.70
N PRO A 56 9.40 8.76 -15.00
CA PRO A 56 9.00 7.49 -15.63
C PRO A 56 9.81 6.24 -15.19
N MET A 57 10.58 6.32 -14.10
CA MET A 57 11.39 5.25 -13.51
C MET A 57 10.80 4.71 -12.18
N GLY A 58 9.49 4.89 -11.94
CA GLY A 58 8.76 4.23 -10.86
C GLY A 58 8.12 2.92 -11.33
N ALA A 59 7.70 2.06 -10.39
CA ALA A 59 6.97 0.83 -10.72
C ALA A 59 5.65 1.16 -11.42
N ALA A 60 5.24 0.31 -12.37
CA ALA A 60 4.02 0.54 -13.15
C ALA A 60 2.73 0.30 -12.36
N MET A 61 2.85 -0.19 -11.13
CA MET A 61 1.75 -0.66 -10.29
C MET A 61 1.76 0.02 -8.92
N ASP A 62 0.58 0.46 -8.49
CA ASP A 62 0.26 0.89 -7.12
C ASP A 62 -0.38 -0.30 -6.36
N ILE A 63 -0.17 -0.38 -5.04
CA ILE A 63 -0.94 -1.28 -4.17
C ILE A 63 -2.13 -0.51 -3.62
N VAL A 64 -3.32 -1.05 -3.80
CA VAL A 64 -4.56 -0.43 -3.35
C VAL A 64 -5.22 -1.33 -2.31
N LEU A 65 -5.45 -0.77 -1.13
CA LEU A 65 -6.19 -1.40 -0.05
C LEU A 65 -7.58 -0.78 0.03
N VAL A 66 -8.62 -1.59 -0.10
CA VAL A 66 -10.03 -1.15 -0.07
C VAL A 66 -10.70 -1.77 1.14
N LEU A 67 -11.14 -0.93 2.08
CA LEU A 67 -12.00 -1.35 3.18
C LEU A 67 -13.43 -1.58 2.69
N VAL A 68 -13.96 -2.74 3.04
CA VAL A 68 -15.27 -3.23 2.56
C VAL A 68 -16.26 -3.33 3.72
N GLY A 69 -17.53 -3.08 3.43
CA GLY A 69 -18.63 -3.24 4.40
C GLY A 69 -18.88 -2.02 5.30
N ALA A 70 -19.92 -2.14 6.14
CA ALA A 70 -20.47 -1.03 6.91
C ALA A 70 -19.54 -0.47 8.01
N ALA A 71 -18.54 -1.25 8.45
CA ALA A 71 -17.55 -0.84 9.45
C ALA A 71 -16.36 -0.07 8.84
N ALA A 72 -16.22 -0.04 7.51
CA ALA A 72 -15.05 0.53 6.83
C ALA A 72 -14.67 1.94 7.29
N PRO A 73 -15.60 2.91 7.46
CA PRO A 73 -15.22 4.26 7.91
C PRO A 73 -14.63 4.30 9.32
N LYS A 74 -15.02 3.37 10.20
CA LYS A 74 -14.53 3.30 11.59
C LYS A 74 -13.13 2.67 11.67
N LEU A 75 -12.86 1.73 10.76
CA LEU A 75 -11.58 1.00 10.70
C LEU A 75 -10.52 1.73 9.88
N PHE A 76 -10.93 2.68 9.02
CA PHE A 76 -10.04 3.30 8.04
C PHE A 76 -8.76 3.88 8.65
N GLU A 77 -8.87 4.75 9.65
CA GLU A 77 -7.70 5.44 10.22
C GLU A 77 -6.72 4.45 10.87
N GLU A 78 -7.26 3.42 11.49
CA GLU A 78 -6.47 2.36 12.11
C GLU A 78 -5.74 1.50 11.08
N VAL A 79 -6.42 1.16 9.97
CA VAL A 79 -5.79 0.46 8.85
C VAL A 79 -4.76 1.35 8.16
N TYR A 80 -5.03 2.65 8.02
CA TYR A 80 -4.10 3.61 7.42
C TYR A 80 -2.79 3.72 8.20
N GLU A 81 -2.87 3.86 9.52
CA GLU A 81 -1.66 3.87 10.36
C GLU A 81 -0.96 2.50 10.39
N GLN A 82 -1.71 1.39 10.35
CA GLN A 82 -1.11 0.06 10.22
C GLN A 82 -0.34 -0.10 8.90
N VAL A 83 -0.90 0.37 7.78
CA VAL A 83 -0.23 0.31 6.48
C VAL A 83 1.04 1.15 6.48
N LYS A 84 1.00 2.38 7.01
CA LYS A 84 2.20 3.23 7.14
C LYS A 84 3.29 2.54 7.97
N SER A 85 2.90 1.94 9.10
CA SER A 85 3.82 1.20 9.96
C SER A 85 4.42 -0.01 9.23
N GLY A 86 3.59 -0.81 8.54
CA GLY A 86 4.02 -1.98 7.77
C GLY A 86 4.96 -1.61 6.61
N VAL A 87 4.65 -0.55 5.86
CA VAL A 87 5.54 -0.03 4.80
C VAL A 87 6.88 0.39 5.37
N ARG A 88 6.90 1.10 6.51
CA ARG A 88 8.14 1.49 7.18
C ARG A 88 8.96 0.27 7.60
N ALA A 89 8.33 -0.71 8.24
CA ALA A 89 8.99 -1.94 8.67
C ALA A 89 9.56 -2.73 7.50
N TRP A 90 8.82 -2.83 6.39
CA TRP A 90 9.30 -3.45 5.16
C TRP A 90 10.53 -2.73 4.59
N ARG A 91 10.51 -1.39 4.50
CA ARG A 91 11.67 -0.61 4.00
C ARG A 91 12.90 -0.78 4.89
N GLU A 92 12.71 -0.77 6.20
CA GLU A 92 13.79 -1.01 7.17
C GLU A 92 14.38 -2.43 7.02
N ASN A 93 13.51 -3.44 6.90
CA ASN A 93 13.94 -4.83 6.64
C ASN A 93 14.69 -4.95 5.31
N ARG A 94 14.18 -4.34 4.23
CA ARG A 94 14.83 -4.36 2.94
C ARG A 94 16.22 -3.76 2.99
N ARG A 95 16.38 -2.60 3.63
CA ARG A 95 17.69 -1.96 3.82
C ARG A 95 18.67 -2.87 4.57
N ALA A 96 18.18 -3.73 5.46
CA ALA A 96 19.00 -4.67 6.21
C ALA A 96 19.39 -5.93 5.39
N VAL A 97 18.52 -6.37 4.47
CA VAL A 97 18.68 -7.64 3.73
C VAL A 97 19.30 -7.46 2.35
N GLU A 98 19.04 -6.34 1.68
CA GLU A 98 19.50 -6.05 0.32
C GLU A 98 20.51 -4.89 0.30
N ARG A 99 21.44 -4.93 -0.66
CA ARG A 99 22.39 -3.83 -0.89
C ARG A 99 21.75 -2.76 -1.75
N GLY A 100 21.56 -1.58 -1.20
CA GLY A 100 21.03 -0.41 -1.91
C GLY A 100 20.15 0.45 -1.01
N GLU A 101 19.73 1.61 -1.52
CA GLU A 101 18.70 2.40 -0.85
C GLU A 101 17.33 1.75 -1.12
N PRO A 102 16.50 1.47 -0.09
CA PRO A 102 15.17 0.92 -0.31
C PRO A 102 14.31 1.91 -1.11
N PRO A 103 13.36 1.41 -1.93
CA PRO A 103 12.48 2.27 -2.70
C PRO A 103 11.79 3.32 -1.84
N GLU A 104 11.56 4.49 -2.43
CA GLU A 104 10.70 5.51 -1.83
C GLU A 104 9.25 5.09 -2.02
N VAL A 105 8.51 5.02 -0.91
CA VAL A 105 7.12 4.56 -0.89
C VAL A 105 6.27 5.63 -0.22
N GLU A 106 5.20 6.03 -0.90
CA GLU A 106 4.19 6.95 -0.41
C GLU A 106 2.91 6.21 -0.06
N VAL A 107 2.28 6.59 1.03
CA VAL A 107 0.97 6.06 1.46
C VAL A 107 -0.01 7.22 1.50
N THR A 108 -1.04 7.16 0.68
CA THR A 108 -2.03 8.23 0.54
C THR A 108 -3.44 7.69 0.80
N ARG A 109 -4.31 8.58 1.28
CA ARG A 109 -5.74 8.32 1.37
C ARG A 109 -6.33 8.65 0.01
N GLU A 110 -6.94 7.68 -0.64
CA GLU A 110 -7.65 7.93 -1.89
C GLU A 110 -9.12 8.20 -1.58
N ASN A 111 -9.59 9.38 -1.97
CA ASN A 111 -11.01 9.60 -2.10
C ASN A 111 -11.44 8.84 -3.36
N ASP A 112 -12.39 7.91 -3.23
CA ASP A 112 -13.09 7.34 -4.39
C ASP A 112 -13.98 8.46 -4.97
N GLY A 113 -13.34 9.38 -5.67
CA GLY A 113 -13.91 10.57 -6.29
C GLY A 113 -14.45 10.18 -7.65
N ARG A 114 -15.74 9.84 -7.67
CA ARG A 114 -16.53 9.80 -8.90
C ARG A 114 -16.80 11.21 -9.41
#